data_AF-A0A4U0NG68-F1
#
_entry.id   AF-A0A4U0NG68-F1
#
_cell.length_a   1.000
_cell.length_b   1.000
_cell.length_c   1.000
_cell.angle_alpha   90.00
_cell.angle_beta   90.00
_cell.angle_gamma   90.00
#
_symmetry.space_group_name_H-M   'P 1'
#
loop_
_entity.id
_entity.type
_entity.pdbx_description
1 polymer ?
#
loop_
_entity_poly.entity_id
_entity_poly.type
_entity_poly.pdbx_seq_one_letter_code
_entity_poly.pdbx_strand_id
1 'polypeptide(L)'
;MRQVVRVSTGGSQARIELSNRYGTTPLKVAGATIARTDHGASVQAGSVRRLTFGHRRSATVPAGGELRSDAVALKVRALESLTVTLYLDEPTGPATFHGLASATSYRADGDHRSDVGAKAFTSTSRSWYYLSGVEVAGGRARHRDGVVAFGDSITDGFGSRVDADNRYPDELAERFAAAGRSRSVVNHGITGNQLTNNSEWAGEKALTRFRRDVLNEPNVGTVILLEGINDIGMSEWQGVTGGPTPSRTVEELIAAQRELVRQAHAKGLKVIGATLTPFKGAQYYNERGENKRDALNDWIRTSDEFDGVLDLDRALADPADRDRLAAAYDIGDHLHPNDAGYRAMADAVDIDGL
;
A
#
# COMPACT_ATOMS: atom_id res chain seq x y z
N MET A 1 4.23 2.51 -21.05
CA MET A 1 3.73 1.80 -19.85
C MET A 1 2.37 2.36 -19.45
N ARG A 2 1.38 1.52 -19.16
CA ARG A 2 0.05 1.86 -18.61
C ARG A 2 -0.14 1.19 -17.27
N GLN A 3 -0.61 1.95 -16.28
CA GLN A 3 -0.75 1.50 -14.91
C GLN A 3 -2.14 1.88 -14.43
N VAL A 4 -2.89 0.92 -13.91
CA VAL A 4 -4.25 1.13 -13.40
C VAL A 4 -4.17 1.30 -11.89
N VAL A 5 -4.79 2.35 -11.38
CA VAL A 5 -4.87 2.67 -9.94
C VAL A 5 -6.30 3.09 -9.62
N ARG A 6 -6.89 2.51 -8.58
CA ARG A 6 -8.20 2.93 -8.07
C ARG A 6 -8.05 4.02 -7.03
N VAL A 7 -8.86 5.08 -7.13
CA VAL A 7 -8.85 6.16 -6.12
C VAL A 7 -9.93 5.94 -5.08
N SER A 8 -9.64 6.24 -3.81
CA SER A 8 -10.63 6.11 -2.73
C SER A 8 -11.73 7.19 -2.80
N THR A 9 -11.37 8.41 -3.22
CA THR A 9 -12.25 9.58 -3.23
C THR A 9 -12.39 10.20 -4.61
N GLY A 10 -13.50 10.92 -4.80
CA GLY A 10 -13.76 11.67 -6.04
C GLY A 10 -13.31 13.12 -5.97
N GLY A 11 -13.15 13.75 -7.13
CA GLY A 11 -12.76 15.14 -7.26
C GLY A 11 -12.85 15.66 -8.69
N SER A 12 -12.37 16.88 -8.91
CA SER A 12 -12.40 17.57 -10.21
C SER A 12 -11.02 17.72 -10.85
N GLN A 13 -9.96 17.45 -10.10
CA GLN A 13 -8.58 17.50 -10.56
C GLN A 13 -7.81 16.28 -10.10
N ALA A 14 -6.82 15.88 -10.89
CA ALA A 14 -5.88 14.82 -10.55
C ALA A 14 -4.45 15.22 -10.89
N ARG A 15 -3.49 14.69 -10.13
CA ARG A 15 -2.06 14.69 -10.46
C ARG A 15 -1.42 13.37 -10.07
N ILE A 16 -0.23 13.11 -10.58
CA ILE A 16 0.55 11.92 -10.21
C ILE A 16 1.82 12.32 -9.47
N GLU A 17 2.32 11.41 -8.66
CA GLU A 17 3.66 11.44 -8.10
C GLU A 17 4.50 10.31 -8.71
N LEU A 18 5.70 10.68 -9.13
CA LEU A 18 6.69 9.77 -9.67
C LEU A 18 7.87 9.64 -8.71
N SER A 19 8.42 8.43 -8.59
CA SER A 19 9.56 8.12 -7.75
C SER A 19 10.66 7.37 -8.53
N ASN A 20 11.89 7.83 -8.35
CA ASN A 20 13.11 7.17 -8.82
C ASN A 20 14.04 6.89 -7.63
N ARG A 21 13.44 6.63 -6.46
CA ARG A 21 14.08 6.47 -5.15
C ARG A 21 15.21 5.43 -5.13
N TYR A 22 15.03 4.32 -5.84
CA TYR A 22 16.04 3.26 -5.91
C TYR A 22 16.84 3.29 -7.22
N GLY A 23 16.59 4.28 -8.09
CA GLY A 23 17.34 4.47 -9.33
C GLY A 23 18.71 5.10 -9.07
N THR A 24 19.72 4.62 -9.78
CA THR A 24 21.10 5.12 -9.71
C THR A 24 21.42 6.17 -10.79
N THR A 25 20.53 6.35 -11.76
CA THR A 25 20.64 7.37 -12.82
C THR A 25 19.32 8.15 -12.92
N PRO A 26 19.34 9.38 -13.47
CA PRO A 26 18.12 10.16 -13.66
C PRO A 26 17.12 9.46 -14.59
N LEU A 27 15.85 9.36 -14.17
CA LEU A 27 14.77 8.83 -14.98
C LEU A 27 14.21 9.93 -15.89
N LYS A 28 14.32 9.76 -17.20
CA LYS A 28 13.71 10.66 -18.19
C LYS A 28 12.31 10.20 -18.55
N VAL A 29 11.35 11.10 -18.39
CA VAL A 29 9.94 10.90 -18.74
C VAL A 29 9.63 11.79 -19.93
N ALA A 30 9.56 11.21 -21.13
CA ALA A 30 9.22 11.93 -22.37
C ALA A 30 7.77 12.43 -22.38
N GLY A 31 6.92 11.83 -21.54
CA GLY A 31 5.79 12.50 -20.94
C GLY A 31 4.76 11.50 -20.44
N ALA A 32 3.65 12.03 -19.93
CA ALA A 32 2.63 11.23 -19.26
C ALA A 32 1.21 11.69 -19.60
N THR A 33 0.27 10.75 -19.50
CA THR A 33 -1.17 11.02 -19.53
C THR A 33 -1.88 10.33 -18.37
N ILE A 34 -3.02 10.87 -17.98
CA ILE A 34 -3.97 10.25 -17.06
C ILE A 34 -5.35 10.23 -17.72
N ALA A 35 -6.11 9.18 -17.50
CA ALA A 35 -7.45 9.01 -18.05
C ALA A 35 -8.31 8.18 -17.09
N ARG A 36 -9.63 8.22 -17.25
CA ARG A 36 -10.53 7.28 -16.57
C ARG A 36 -10.40 5.92 -17.24
N THR A 37 -10.21 4.86 -16.46
CA THR A 37 -10.10 3.49 -16.99
C THR A 37 -11.43 3.07 -17.60
N ASP A 38 -11.38 2.33 -18.71
CA ASP A 38 -12.54 1.64 -19.28
C ASP A 38 -12.46 0.15 -18.93
N HIS A 39 -11.77 -0.65 -19.74
CA HIS A 39 -11.49 -2.06 -19.43
C HIS A 39 -10.04 -2.44 -19.74
N GLY A 40 -9.36 -3.08 -18.79
CA GLY A 40 -7.96 -3.47 -18.93
C GLY A 40 -7.06 -2.29 -19.30
N ALA A 41 -6.34 -2.39 -20.43
CA ALA A 41 -5.49 -1.28 -20.88
C ALA A 41 -6.27 -0.13 -21.55
N SER A 42 -7.56 -0.28 -21.85
CA SER A 42 -8.34 0.76 -22.51
C SER A 42 -8.79 1.86 -21.54
N VAL A 43 -9.00 3.05 -22.08
CA VAL A 43 -9.41 4.24 -21.33
C VAL A 43 -10.67 4.83 -21.94
N GLN A 44 -11.46 5.56 -21.13
CA GLN A 44 -12.69 6.16 -21.62
C GLN A 44 -12.39 7.28 -22.63
N ALA A 45 -13.04 7.22 -23.80
CA ALA A 45 -12.90 8.23 -24.84
C ALA A 45 -13.17 9.64 -24.30
N GLY A 46 -12.36 10.62 -24.69
CA GLY A 46 -12.47 12.01 -24.24
C GLY A 46 -11.97 12.28 -22.80
N SER A 47 -11.58 11.25 -22.04
CA SER A 47 -11.03 11.43 -20.68
C SER A 47 -9.52 11.60 -20.62
N VAL A 48 -8.80 11.33 -21.71
CA VAL A 48 -7.33 11.45 -21.76
C VAL A 48 -6.91 12.89 -21.49
N ARG A 49 -6.02 13.06 -20.51
CA ARG A 49 -5.42 14.33 -20.13
C ARG A 49 -3.91 14.20 -20.18
N ARG A 50 -3.25 15.13 -20.88
CA ARG A 50 -1.79 15.24 -20.84
C ARG A 50 -1.38 15.86 -19.51
N LEU A 51 -0.39 15.24 -18.88
CA LEU A 51 0.25 15.76 -17.68
C LEU A 51 1.44 16.63 -18.06
N THR A 52 1.71 17.64 -17.23
CA THR A 52 2.89 18.50 -17.32
C THR A 52 3.62 18.50 -15.99
N PHE A 53 4.88 18.94 -16.00
CA PHE A 53 5.73 19.04 -14.82
C PHE A 53 6.36 20.42 -14.83
N GLY A 54 5.89 21.34 -13.98
CA GLY A 54 6.30 22.74 -14.05
C GLY A 54 6.02 23.33 -15.44
N HIS A 55 4.84 23.05 -15.99
CA HIS A 55 4.37 23.45 -17.33
C HIS A 55 5.13 22.83 -18.51
N ARG A 56 6.06 21.91 -18.28
CA ARG A 56 6.79 21.17 -19.34
C ARG A 56 6.13 19.83 -19.62
N ARG A 57 6.19 19.36 -20.87
CA ARG A 57 5.58 18.07 -21.31
C ARG A 57 6.42 16.84 -20.98
N SER A 58 7.70 17.05 -20.68
CA SER A 58 8.65 16.04 -20.27
C SER A 58 9.31 16.47 -18.96
N ALA A 59 9.90 15.51 -18.25
CA ALA A 59 10.60 15.76 -17.01
C ALA A 59 11.74 14.78 -16.78
N THR A 60 12.63 15.14 -15.87
CA THR A 60 13.66 14.25 -15.36
C THR A 60 13.44 14.11 -13.86
N VAL A 61 13.25 12.88 -13.39
CA VAL A 61 13.24 12.57 -11.96
C VAL A 61 14.69 12.26 -11.56
N PRO A 62 15.30 13.00 -10.62
CA PRO A 62 16.68 12.72 -10.18
C PRO A 62 16.85 11.28 -9.67
N ALA A 63 18.06 10.74 -9.72
CA ALA A 63 18.40 9.52 -9.01
C ALA A 63 18.10 9.72 -7.50
N GLY A 64 17.42 8.76 -6.87
CA GLY A 64 16.97 8.88 -5.48
C GLY A 64 15.85 9.89 -5.24
N GLY A 65 15.31 10.52 -6.29
CA GLY A 65 14.38 11.64 -6.20
C GLY A 65 12.92 11.28 -6.50
N GLU A 66 12.06 12.26 -6.26
CA GLU A 66 10.62 12.22 -6.53
C GLU A 66 10.18 13.48 -7.29
N LEU A 67 9.07 13.37 -8.02
CA LEU A 67 8.52 14.47 -8.80
C LEU A 67 7.00 14.37 -8.91
N ARG A 68 6.30 15.48 -8.65
CA ARG A 68 4.86 15.59 -8.88
C ARG A 68 4.56 16.26 -10.21
N SER A 69 3.51 15.81 -10.89
CA SER A 69 2.96 16.52 -12.03
C SER A 69 2.16 17.75 -11.58
N ASP A 70 1.97 18.70 -12.50
CA ASP A 70 0.95 19.71 -12.36
C ASP A 70 -0.44 19.04 -12.31
N ALA A 71 -1.40 19.66 -11.61
CA ALA A 71 -2.77 19.17 -11.55
C ALA A 71 -3.51 19.42 -12.87
N VAL A 72 -4.30 18.44 -13.31
CA VAL A 72 -5.11 18.54 -14.52
C VAL A 72 -6.60 18.38 -14.21
N ALA A 73 -7.45 19.08 -14.95
CA ALA A 73 -8.90 18.93 -14.85
C ALA A 73 -9.34 17.55 -15.35
N LEU A 74 -9.75 16.70 -14.42
CA LEU A 74 -10.27 15.37 -14.65
C LEU A 74 -11.28 15.09 -13.53
N LYS A 75 -12.57 15.01 -13.89
CA LYS A 75 -13.61 14.66 -12.92
C LYS A 75 -13.58 13.15 -12.68
N VAL A 76 -13.42 12.75 -11.43
CA VAL A 76 -13.29 11.36 -11.00
C VAL A 76 -14.30 11.09 -9.88
N ARG A 77 -14.95 9.93 -9.91
CA ARG A 77 -15.85 9.48 -8.83
C ARG A 77 -15.05 8.72 -7.76
N ALA A 78 -15.59 8.67 -6.54
CA ALA A 78 -15.02 7.79 -5.52
C ALA A 78 -14.99 6.35 -6.05
N LEU A 79 -13.93 5.62 -5.72
CA LEU A 79 -13.72 4.22 -6.12
C LEU A 79 -13.57 4.00 -7.62
N GLU A 80 -13.32 5.06 -8.39
CA GLU A 80 -13.08 4.95 -9.83
C GLU A 80 -11.62 4.64 -10.13
N SER A 81 -11.38 3.78 -11.13
CA SER A 81 -10.03 3.48 -11.62
C SER A 81 -9.56 4.51 -12.64
N LEU A 82 -8.31 4.91 -12.49
CA LEU A 82 -7.57 5.80 -13.37
C LEU A 82 -6.41 5.04 -14.02
N THR A 83 -6.18 5.31 -15.29
CA THR A 83 -5.05 4.77 -16.04
C THR A 83 -4.01 5.85 -16.26
N VAL A 84 -2.82 5.65 -15.71
CA VAL A 84 -1.64 6.49 -15.95
C VAL A 84 -0.80 5.87 -17.05
N THR A 85 -0.54 6.62 -18.12
CA THR A 85 0.38 6.19 -19.18
C THR A 85 1.68 6.98 -19.09
N LEU A 86 2.80 6.29 -18.90
CA LEU A 86 4.16 6.86 -18.96
C LEU A 86 4.81 6.46 -20.30
N TYR A 87 5.39 7.46 -20.99
CA TYR A 87 6.26 7.25 -22.13
C TYR A 87 7.72 7.52 -21.73
N LEU A 88 8.54 6.49 -21.88
CA LEU A 88 9.94 6.42 -21.49
C LEU A 88 10.68 6.02 -22.78
N ASP A 89 11.25 6.99 -23.47
CA ASP A 89 11.86 6.82 -24.80
C ASP A 89 13.38 6.58 -24.75
N GLU A 90 13.92 6.50 -23.54
CA GLU A 90 15.32 6.15 -23.27
C GLU A 90 15.37 4.94 -22.31
N PRO A 91 16.46 4.15 -22.34
CA PRO A 91 16.67 3.08 -21.37
C PRO A 91 16.62 3.61 -19.93
N THR A 92 15.80 2.99 -19.10
CA THR A 92 15.58 3.43 -17.72
C THR A 92 16.51 2.77 -16.70
N GLY A 93 17.22 1.70 -17.10
CA GLY A 93 17.88 0.80 -16.15
C GLY A 93 16.87 0.04 -15.27
N PRO A 94 17.33 -0.55 -14.13
CA PRO A 94 16.45 -1.14 -13.14
C PRO A 94 15.41 -0.13 -12.63
N ALA A 95 14.16 -0.56 -12.55
CA ALA A 95 13.09 0.34 -12.12
C ALA A 95 13.03 0.51 -10.61
N THR A 96 12.64 1.70 -10.16
CA THR A 96 11.94 1.84 -8.88
C THR A 96 10.53 1.32 -9.09
N PHE A 97 10.12 0.32 -8.33
CA PHE A 97 8.83 -0.35 -8.53
C PHE A 97 8.25 -0.87 -7.23
N HIS A 98 6.93 -1.04 -7.24
CA HIS A 98 6.18 -1.76 -6.22
C HIS A 98 5.83 -3.15 -6.77
N GLY A 99 6.39 -4.19 -6.14
CA GLY A 99 6.39 -5.55 -6.68
C GLY A 99 5.03 -6.25 -6.68
N LEU A 100 4.18 -5.94 -5.69
CA LEU A 100 2.91 -6.60 -5.46
C LEU A 100 1.72 -5.63 -5.58
N ALA A 101 1.63 -4.93 -6.70
CA ALA A 101 0.53 -3.99 -6.91
C ALA A 101 -0.85 -4.66 -6.91
N SER A 102 -0.90 -5.98 -7.15
CA SER A 102 -2.13 -6.77 -7.37
C SER A 102 -3.05 -6.13 -8.42
N ALA A 103 -2.44 -5.35 -9.32
CA ALA A 103 -3.07 -4.61 -10.40
C ALA A 103 -2.26 -4.82 -11.67
N THR A 104 -2.93 -5.07 -12.78
CA THR A 104 -2.31 -5.33 -14.07
C THR A 104 -1.80 -4.01 -14.68
N SER A 105 -0.49 -3.97 -14.88
CA SER A 105 0.18 -2.95 -15.70
C SER A 105 0.40 -3.49 -17.11
N TYR A 106 0.36 -2.59 -18.08
CA TYR A 106 0.40 -2.90 -19.51
C TYR A 106 1.57 -2.18 -20.21
N ARG A 107 2.21 -2.84 -21.17
CA ARG A 107 3.38 -2.34 -21.88
C ARG A 107 3.20 -2.49 -23.39
N ALA A 108 3.74 -1.51 -24.11
CA ALA A 108 3.74 -1.37 -25.55
C ALA A 108 5.04 -0.68 -25.96
N ASP A 109 5.53 -0.97 -27.16
CA ASP A 109 6.66 -0.24 -27.77
C ASP A 109 6.15 1.03 -28.45
N GLY A 110 6.90 2.13 -28.35
CA GLY A 110 6.52 3.43 -28.94
C GLY A 110 5.59 4.29 -28.07
N ASP A 111 5.18 5.45 -28.62
CA ASP A 111 4.35 6.42 -27.92
C ASP A 111 2.85 6.14 -28.09
N HIS A 112 2.26 5.48 -27.08
CA HIS A 112 0.83 5.15 -27.02
C HIS A 112 0.06 5.97 -25.98
N ARG A 113 0.53 7.20 -25.68
CA ARG A 113 -0.12 8.07 -24.68
C ARG A 113 -1.51 8.55 -25.08
N SER A 114 -1.78 8.67 -26.38
CA SER A 114 -3.06 9.14 -26.93
C SER A 114 -4.06 8.02 -27.20
N ASP A 115 -3.63 6.76 -27.18
CA ASP A 115 -4.46 5.64 -27.60
C ASP A 115 -5.64 5.45 -26.63
N VAL A 116 -6.85 5.31 -27.16
CA VAL A 116 -8.01 4.99 -26.32
C VAL A 116 -8.11 3.47 -26.10
N GLY A 117 -7.82 2.70 -27.16
CA GLY A 117 -7.89 1.24 -27.13
C GLY A 117 -6.68 0.56 -26.49
N ALA A 118 -6.80 -0.76 -26.32
CA ALA A 118 -5.80 -1.62 -25.69
C ALA A 118 -4.84 -2.30 -26.69
N LYS A 119 -5.10 -2.22 -28.00
CA LYS A 119 -4.46 -3.08 -29.02
C LYS A 119 -2.93 -3.03 -29.03
N ALA A 120 -2.34 -1.86 -28.78
CA ALA A 120 -0.89 -1.69 -28.77
C ALA A 120 -0.20 -2.34 -27.55
N PHE A 121 -0.96 -2.58 -26.47
CA PHE A 121 -0.43 -3.06 -25.20
C PHE A 121 -0.43 -4.58 -25.15
N THR A 122 0.68 -5.18 -25.58
CA THR A 122 0.82 -6.62 -25.78
C THR A 122 1.51 -7.36 -24.63
N SER A 123 2.07 -6.62 -23.66
CA SER A 123 2.78 -7.19 -22.52
C SER A 123 2.19 -6.71 -21.20
N THR A 124 2.18 -7.57 -20.18
CA THR A 124 1.64 -7.25 -18.85
C THR A 124 2.64 -7.52 -17.72
N SER A 125 2.36 -6.99 -16.54
CA SER A 125 2.94 -7.40 -15.25
C SER A 125 1.96 -7.01 -14.13
N ARG A 126 2.30 -7.35 -12.87
CA ARG A 126 1.46 -7.07 -11.69
C ARG A 126 2.13 -6.09 -10.72
N SER A 127 2.88 -5.15 -11.27
CA SER A 127 3.70 -4.20 -10.53
C SER A 127 3.44 -2.79 -11.01
N TRP A 128 3.60 -1.81 -10.12
CA TRP A 128 3.67 -0.40 -10.50
C TRP A 128 5.13 0.04 -10.59
N TYR A 129 5.49 0.73 -11.66
CA TYR A 129 6.82 1.23 -11.96
C TYR A 129 6.80 2.75 -11.93
N TYR A 130 7.70 3.32 -11.12
CA TYR A 130 7.92 4.74 -10.95
C TYR A 130 6.72 5.58 -10.50
N LEU A 131 5.51 5.02 -10.42
CA LEU A 131 4.30 5.69 -9.94
C LEU A 131 4.18 5.44 -8.44
N SER A 132 4.33 6.48 -7.63
CA SER A 132 4.22 6.40 -6.16
C SER A 132 2.92 6.96 -5.62
N GLY A 133 2.17 7.74 -6.41
CA GLY A 133 0.90 8.30 -5.94
C GLY A 133 0.02 8.86 -7.05
N VAL A 134 -1.28 8.88 -6.76
CA VAL A 134 -2.29 9.61 -7.53
C VAL A 134 -3.07 10.46 -6.54
N GLU A 135 -3.00 11.79 -6.69
CA GLU A 135 -3.72 12.72 -5.83
C GLU A 135 -4.94 13.25 -6.56
N VAL A 136 -6.09 13.26 -5.87
CA VAL A 136 -7.35 13.81 -6.36
C VAL A 136 -7.75 15.00 -5.50
N ALA A 137 -8.15 16.10 -6.13
CA ALA A 137 -8.50 17.36 -5.47
C ALA A 137 -9.84 17.93 -5.97
N GLY A 138 -10.39 18.89 -5.22
CA GLY A 138 -11.69 19.53 -5.52
C GLY A 138 -12.91 18.70 -5.12
N GLY A 139 -12.71 17.66 -4.30
CA GLY A 139 -13.79 16.91 -3.65
C GLY A 139 -14.27 17.54 -2.34
N ARG A 140 -15.25 16.90 -1.69
CA ARG A 140 -15.78 17.32 -0.36
C ARG A 140 -14.93 16.82 0.82
N ALA A 141 -13.64 16.59 0.61
CA ALA A 141 -12.75 16.05 1.64
C ALA A 141 -12.73 16.98 2.85
N ARG A 142 -12.82 16.40 4.05
CA ARG A 142 -12.63 17.13 5.30
C ARG A 142 -11.12 17.27 5.54
N HIS A 143 -10.75 18.29 6.30
CA HIS A 143 -9.35 18.48 6.66
C HIS A 143 -8.87 17.35 7.59
N ARG A 144 -7.75 16.71 7.24
CA ARG A 144 -7.12 15.57 7.96
C ARG A 144 -8.06 14.39 8.18
N ASP A 145 -8.73 13.93 7.13
CA ASP A 145 -9.65 12.79 7.19
C ASP A 145 -9.13 11.50 6.54
N GLY A 146 -7.95 11.56 5.91
CA GLY A 146 -7.33 10.39 5.29
C GLY A 146 -6.83 9.37 6.30
N VAL A 147 -6.91 8.10 5.91
CA VAL A 147 -6.39 6.94 6.64
C VAL A 147 -5.22 6.34 5.87
N VAL A 148 -4.10 6.13 6.54
CA VAL A 148 -2.97 5.36 5.99
C VAL A 148 -2.99 3.97 6.58
N ALA A 149 -3.05 2.94 5.74
CA ALA A 149 -2.78 1.57 6.12
C ALA A 149 -1.28 1.32 5.95
N PHE A 150 -0.54 1.19 7.05
CA PHE A 150 0.93 1.07 7.03
C PHE A 150 1.34 -0.30 7.57
N GLY A 151 2.01 -1.09 6.73
CA GLY A 151 2.38 -2.43 7.14
C GLY A 151 3.26 -3.22 6.18
N ASP A 152 3.21 -4.54 6.36
CA ASP A 152 3.91 -5.55 5.55
C ASP A 152 3.03 -6.15 4.43
N SER A 153 3.26 -7.41 4.05
CA SER A 153 2.52 -8.15 3.01
C SER A 153 1.04 -8.31 3.29
N ILE A 154 0.65 -8.38 4.57
CA ILE A 154 -0.76 -8.46 4.97
C ILE A 154 -1.44 -7.12 4.71
N THR A 155 -0.73 -6.00 4.82
CA THR A 155 -1.26 -4.69 4.43
C THR A 155 -1.18 -4.44 2.94
N ASP A 156 -0.08 -4.87 2.31
CA ASP A 156 0.16 -4.79 0.87
C ASP A 156 -0.95 -5.52 0.08
N GLY A 157 -1.42 -6.65 0.63
CA GLY A 157 -2.55 -7.40 0.11
C GLY A 157 -2.15 -8.70 -0.58
N PHE A 158 -1.07 -9.35 -0.12
CA PHE A 158 -0.66 -10.65 -0.64
C PHE A 158 -1.78 -11.68 -0.51
N GLY A 159 -2.08 -12.39 -1.59
CA GLY A 159 -3.21 -13.31 -1.64
C GLY A 159 -4.52 -12.69 -2.14
N SER A 160 -4.61 -11.36 -2.23
CA SER A 160 -5.74 -10.69 -2.87
C SER A 160 -5.82 -11.06 -4.35
N ARG A 161 -7.04 -11.24 -4.85
CA ARG A 161 -7.28 -11.44 -6.29
C ARG A 161 -6.80 -10.23 -7.08
N VAL A 162 -6.03 -10.50 -8.14
CA VAL A 162 -5.50 -9.48 -9.06
C VAL A 162 -6.66 -8.74 -9.75
N ASP A 163 -6.53 -7.42 -9.85
CA ASP A 163 -7.50 -6.49 -10.45
C ASP A 163 -8.88 -6.43 -9.75
N ALA A 164 -9.01 -7.03 -8.57
CA ALA A 164 -10.28 -7.05 -7.84
C ALA A 164 -10.44 -5.90 -6.83
N ASP A 165 -9.33 -5.26 -6.43
CA ASP A 165 -9.29 -4.27 -5.34
C ASP A 165 -9.92 -4.80 -4.04
N ASN A 166 -9.54 -6.01 -3.63
CA ASN A 166 -10.08 -6.70 -2.44
C ASN A 166 -9.09 -6.74 -1.27
N ARG A 167 -8.11 -5.83 -1.24
CA ARG A 167 -7.19 -5.69 -0.10
C ARG A 167 -7.94 -5.00 1.03
N TYR A 168 -7.58 -5.21 2.30
CA TYR A 168 -8.34 -4.58 3.38
C TYR A 168 -8.40 -3.04 3.30
N PRO A 169 -7.38 -2.32 2.78
CA PRO A 169 -7.50 -0.87 2.60
C PRO A 169 -8.49 -0.49 1.49
N ASP A 170 -8.61 -1.31 0.44
CA ASP A 170 -9.62 -1.10 -0.61
C ASP A 170 -11.03 -1.35 -0.07
N GLU A 171 -11.24 -2.47 0.63
CA GLU A 171 -12.51 -2.81 1.29
C GLU A 171 -12.90 -1.75 2.35
N LEU A 172 -11.92 -1.15 3.05
CA LEU A 172 -12.17 -0.03 3.95
C LEU A 172 -12.66 1.22 3.19
N ALA A 173 -12.08 1.51 2.02
CA ALA A 173 -12.55 2.60 1.16
C ALA A 173 -13.99 2.35 0.66
N GLU A 174 -14.32 1.10 0.31
CA GLU A 174 -15.69 0.67 -0.02
C GLU A 174 -16.67 0.95 1.14
N ARG A 175 -16.31 0.56 2.36
CA ARG A 175 -17.14 0.80 3.55
C ARG A 175 -17.38 2.29 3.79
N PHE A 176 -16.36 3.15 3.64
CA PHE A 176 -16.55 4.60 3.73
C PHE A 176 -17.48 5.16 2.64
N ALA A 177 -17.36 4.68 1.41
CA ALA A 177 -18.22 5.10 0.31
C ALA A 177 -19.67 4.64 0.49
N ALA A 178 -19.89 3.39 0.91
CA ALA A 178 -21.19 2.84 1.21
C ALA A 178 -21.92 3.60 2.34
N ALA A 179 -21.16 4.10 3.32
CA ALA A 179 -21.66 4.97 4.38
C ALA A 179 -21.91 6.43 3.94
N GLY A 180 -21.72 6.77 2.66
CA GLY A 180 -21.94 8.13 2.14
C GLY A 180 -20.88 9.15 2.58
N ARG A 181 -19.72 8.68 3.06
CA ARG A 181 -18.66 9.49 3.66
C ARG A 181 -17.28 9.07 3.17
N SER A 182 -17.12 8.89 1.86
CA SER A 182 -15.84 8.51 1.23
C SER A 182 -14.67 9.29 1.81
N ARG A 183 -13.66 8.57 2.33
CA ARG A 183 -12.40 9.11 2.83
C ARG A 183 -11.24 8.58 1.99
N SER A 184 -10.11 9.27 2.00
CA SER A 184 -8.91 8.72 1.38
C SER A 184 -8.40 7.56 2.22
N VAL A 185 -8.20 6.39 1.61
CA VAL A 185 -7.48 5.28 2.22
C VAL A 185 -6.25 5.00 1.36
N VAL A 186 -5.07 5.15 1.95
CA VAL A 186 -3.79 4.98 1.25
C VAL A 186 -3.13 3.71 1.77
N ASN A 187 -2.77 2.80 0.85
CA ASN A 187 -2.07 1.57 1.18
C ASN A 187 -0.55 1.79 1.07
N HIS A 188 0.12 1.76 2.22
CA HIS A 188 1.58 1.77 2.37
C HIS A 188 2.11 0.45 2.94
N GLY A 189 1.45 -0.64 2.56
CA GLY A 189 1.93 -2.00 2.73
C GLY A 189 3.12 -2.31 1.80
N ILE A 190 4.13 -3.00 2.32
CA ILE A 190 5.24 -3.52 1.50
C ILE A 190 5.49 -4.97 1.88
N THR A 191 5.31 -5.87 0.93
CA THR A 191 5.53 -7.30 1.13
C THR A 191 6.92 -7.63 1.65
N GLY A 192 6.96 -8.34 2.78
CA GLY A 192 8.18 -8.70 3.48
C GLY A 192 8.85 -7.57 4.27
N ASN A 193 8.21 -6.40 4.37
CA ASN A 193 8.72 -5.33 5.22
C ASN A 193 8.79 -5.79 6.67
N GLN A 194 9.74 -5.21 7.38
CA GLN A 194 9.97 -5.46 8.80
C GLN A 194 10.00 -4.11 9.51
N LEU A 195 9.54 -4.10 10.74
CA LEU A 195 9.55 -2.95 11.63
C LEU A 195 10.98 -2.45 11.87
N THR A 196 11.94 -3.36 12.09
CA THR A 196 13.27 -3.03 12.61
C THR A 196 14.45 -3.38 11.69
N ASN A 197 14.24 -4.23 10.69
CA ASN A 197 15.31 -4.71 9.81
C ASN A 197 15.11 -4.25 8.36
N ASN A 198 16.19 -3.81 7.71
CA ASN A 198 16.14 -3.54 6.27
C ASN A 198 16.18 -4.86 5.49
N SER A 199 15.64 -4.84 4.29
CA SER A 199 15.68 -5.95 3.35
C SER A 199 16.12 -5.46 1.98
N GLU A 200 16.98 -6.21 1.30
CA GLU A 200 17.39 -5.89 -0.07
C GLU A 200 16.21 -5.98 -1.06
N TRP A 201 15.21 -6.81 -0.77
CA TRP A 201 14.08 -7.07 -1.64
C TRP A 201 12.76 -6.44 -1.15
N ALA A 202 12.62 -6.20 0.15
CA ALA A 202 11.45 -5.57 0.78
C ALA A 202 11.71 -4.13 1.27
N GLY A 203 12.88 -3.57 0.94
CA GLY A 203 13.23 -2.17 1.15
C GLY A 203 13.60 -1.82 2.60
N GLU A 204 13.54 -0.52 2.87
CA GLU A 204 13.89 0.04 4.18
C GLU A 204 12.88 -0.40 5.26
N LYS A 205 13.37 -0.64 6.47
CA LYS A 205 12.54 -0.95 7.63
C LYS A 205 11.46 0.11 7.89
N ALA A 206 10.35 -0.32 8.49
CA ALA A 206 9.20 0.53 8.76
C ALA A 206 9.59 1.82 9.53
N LEU A 207 10.46 1.71 10.55
CA LEU A 207 11.00 2.86 11.30
C LEU A 207 11.65 3.94 10.41
N THR A 208 12.33 3.54 9.34
CA THR A 208 13.02 4.47 8.43
C THR A 208 12.02 5.13 7.49
N ARG A 209 11.10 4.35 6.91
CA ARG A 209 10.19 4.83 5.87
C ARG A 209 8.96 5.57 6.40
N PHE A 210 8.60 5.39 7.67
CA PHE A 210 7.39 5.96 8.27
C PHE A 210 7.22 7.46 8.04
N ARG A 211 8.31 8.23 8.14
CA ARG A 211 8.24 9.67 7.89
C ARG A 211 7.73 9.99 6.49
N ARG A 212 8.17 9.28 5.45
CA ARG A 212 7.70 9.59 4.09
C ARG A 212 6.39 8.91 3.77
N ASP A 213 6.21 7.65 4.16
CA ASP A 213 5.02 6.87 3.80
C ASP A 213 3.79 7.23 4.65
N VAL A 214 3.95 7.93 5.78
CA VAL A 214 2.84 8.32 6.65
C VAL A 214 2.85 9.81 6.94
N LEU A 215 3.94 10.32 7.51
CA LEU A 215 3.94 11.69 8.05
C LEU A 215 3.97 12.80 6.99
N ASN A 216 4.43 12.48 5.78
CA ASN A 216 4.47 13.40 4.64
C ASN A 216 3.25 13.27 3.71
N GLU A 217 2.36 12.30 3.96
CA GLU A 217 1.13 12.16 3.19
C GLU A 217 0.21 13.38 3.43
N PRO A 218 -0.34 13.98 2.37
CA PRO A 218 -1.21 15.13 2.52
C PRO A 218 -2.58 14.71 3.06
N ASN A 219 -3.15 15.55 3.93
CA ASN A 219 -4.53 15.43 4.42
C ASN A 219 -4.85 14.11 5.16
N VAL A 220 -3.86 13.41 5.71
CA VAL A 220 -4.08 12.24 6.57
C VAL A 220 -4.27 12.65 8.03
N GLY A 221 -5.13 11.94 8.74
CA GLY A 221 -5.43 12.13 10.15
C GLY A 221 -5.23 10.87 11.00
N THR A 222 -5.20 9.70 10.37
CA THR A 222 -5.10 8.42 11.08
C THR A 222 -4.15 7.48 10.34
N VAL A 223 -3.38 6.70 11.08
CA VAL A 223 -2.63 5.55 10.58
C VAL A 223 -3.09 4.27 11.28
N ILE A 224 -3.34 3.22 10.50
CA ILE A 224 -3.50 1.85 10.97
C ILE A 224 -2.12 1.19 10.86
N LEU A 225 -1.54 0.79 11.99
CA LEU A 225 -0.21 0.20 12.08
C LEU A 225 -0.31 -1.32 12.25
N LEU A 226 0.07 -2.07 11.21
CA LEU A 226 0.16 -3.54 11.23
C LEU A 226 1.57 -3.96 10.79
N GLU A 227 2.47 -4.17 11.74
CA GLU A 227 3.86 -4.56 11.47
C GLU A 227 4.48 -5.36 12.63
N GLY A 228 5.42 -6.25 12.28
CA GLY A 228 6.23 -7.02 13.21
C GLY A 228 6.21 -8.54 12.98
N ILE A 229 5.27 -9.09 12.19
CA ILE A 229 5.19 -10.54 11.97
C ILE A 229 6.42 -11.06 11.24
N ASN A 230 6.99 -10.26 10.32
CA ASN A 230 8.20 -10.62 9.61
C ASN A 230 9.45 -10.51 10.48
N ASP A 231 9.55 -9.54 11.41
CA ASP A 231 10.65 -9.48 12.38
C ASP A 231 10.68 -10.74 13.26
N ILE A 232 9.51 -11.29 13.58
CA ILE A 232 9.36 -12.54 14.31
C ILE A 232 9.74 -13.73 13.42
N GLY A 233 9.00 -13.96 12.34
CA GLY A 233 9.11 -15.16 11.51
C GLY A 233 10.40 -15.24 10.69
N MET A 234 10.79 -14.16 10.00
CA MET A 234 11.95 -14.19 9.12
C MET A 234 13.29 -14.38 9.87
N SER A 235 13.33 -14.09 11.17
CA SER A 235 14.51 -14.37 11.98
C SER A 235 14.76 -15.85 12.24
N GLU A 236 13.76 -16.69 11.97
CA GLU A 236 13.74 -18.11 12.30
C GLU A 236 13.79 -19.02 11.05
N TRP A 237 13.72 -18.43 9.85
CA TRP A 237 13.57 -19.18 8.60
C TRP A 237 14.77 -18.99 7.66
N GLN A 238 15.43 -20.08 7.31
CA GLN A 238 16.61 -20.09 6.43
C GLN A 238 16.27 -19.77 4.96
N GLY A 239 15.01 -19.92 4.54
CA GLY A 239 14.59 -19.70 3.17
C GLY A 239 14.30 -18.24 2.83
N VAL A 240 14.45 -17.31 3.77
CA VAL A 240 14.37 -15.87 3.50
C VAL A 240 15.45 -15.49 2.49
N THR A 241 15.11 -14.69 1.49
CA THR A 241 16.09 -14.14 0.54
C THR A 241 17.16 -13.34 1.30
N GLY A 242 18.42 -13.76 1.18
CA GLY A 242 19.53 -13.18 1.95
C GLY A 242 19.81 -13.86 3.31
N GLY A 243 19.04 -14.91 3.65
CA GLY A 243 19.13 -15.63 4.91
C GLY A 243 18.25 -15.04 6.03
N PRO A 244 18.19 -15.69 7.20
CA PRO A 244 17.40 -15.20 8.32
C PRO A 244 17.84 -13.80 8.75
N THR A 245 16.86 -12.94 9.04
CA THR A 245 17.13 -11.60 9.54
C THR A 245 17.48 -11.61 11.03
N PRO A 246 18.14 -10.56 11.56
CA PRO A 246 18.46 -10.51 12.99
C PRO A 246 17.20 -10.65 13.86
N SER A 247 17.22 -11.59 14.82
CA SER A 247 16.11 -11.79 15.75
C SER A 247 15.98 -10.60 16.71
N ARG A 248 14.74 -10.23 17.00
CA ARG A 248 14.38 -9.16 17.95
C ARG A 248 13.66 -9.72 19.16
N THR A 249 13.92 -9.10 20.31
CA THR A 249 13.13 -9.27 21.53
C THR A 249 11.77 -8.59 21.40
N VAL A 250 10.81 -8.98 22.22
CA VAL A 250 9.48 -8.34 22.24
C VAL A 250 9.62 -6.88 22.65
N GLU A 251 10.53 -6.58 23.59
CA GLU A 251 10.82 -5.24 24.07
C GLU A 251 11.38 -4.33 22.97
N GLU A 252 12.22 -4.85 22.08
CA GLU A 252 12.71 -4.10 20.91
C GLU A 252 11.59 -3.80 19.90
N LEU A 253 10.68 -4.76 19.67
CA LEU A 253 9.53 -4.56 18.78
C LEU A 253 8.54 -3.53 19.37
N ILE A 254 8.25 -3.63 20.66
CA ILE A 254 7.46 -2.65 21.41
C ILE A 254 8.11 -1.27 21.30
N ALA A 255 9.40 -1.14 21.62
CA ALA A 255 10.11 0.14 21.55
C ALA A 255 10.07 0.76 20.15
N ALA A 256 10.13 -0.06 19.10
CA ALA A 256 9.99 0.41 17.73
C ALA A 256 8.56 0.90 17.42
N GLN A 257 7.51 0.18 17.82
CA GLN A 257 6.13 0.66 17.64
C GLN A 257 5.86 1.94 18.44
N ARG A 258 6.38 2.03 19.68
CA ARG A 258 6.32 3.27 20.50
C ARG A 258 6.91 4.48 19.78
N GLU A 259 8.04 4.29 19.11
CA GLU A 259 8.68 5.36 18.36
C GLU A 259 7.81 5.83 17.18
N LEU A 260 7.15 4.90 16.47
CA LEU A 260 6.19 5.24 15.41
C LEU A 260 5.00 6.02 15.95
N VAL A 261 4.42 5.56 17.08
CA VAL A 261 3.32 6.24 17.77
C VAL A 261 3.72 7.67 18.14
N ARG A 262 4.87 7.84 18.79
CA ARG A 262 5.39 9.16 19.17
C ARG A 262 5.57 10.08 17.96
N GLN A 263 6.09 9.57 16.84
CA GLN A 263 6.25 10.34 15.62
C GLN A 263 4.91 10.77 15.00
N ALA A 264 3.91 9.89 15.00
CA ALA A 264 2.57 10.17 14.50
C ALA A 264 1.85 11.22 15.36
N HIS A 265 1.85 11.05 16.69
CA HIS A 265 1.27 12.01 17.62
C HIS A 265 1.95 13.39 17.52
N ALA A 266 3.27 13.45 17.32
CA ALA A 266 3.98 14.71 17.07
C ALA A 266 3.53 15.45 15.79
N LYS A 267 2.86 14.75 14.87
CA LYS A 267 2.23 15.32 13.67
C LYS A 267 0.71 15.50 13.82
N GLY A 268 0.15 15.11 14.96
CA GLY A 268 -1.28 15.15 15.25
C GLY A 268 -2.08 14.12 14.45
N LEU A 269 -1.48 12.96 14.17
CA LEU A 269 -2.18 11.79 13.63
C LEU A 269 -2.61 10.89 14.79
N LYS A 270 -3.79 10.27 14.66
CA LYS A 270 -4.18 9.13 15.50
C LYS A 270 -3.47 7.87 15.01
N VAL A 271 -3.17 6.95 15.93
CA VAL A 271 -2.60 5.63 15.62
C VAL A 271 -3.56 4.55 16.11
N ILE A 272 -4.02 3.73 15.16
CA ILE A 272 -4.75 2.50 15.44
C ILE A 272 -3.75 1.35 15.40
N GLY A 273 -3.49 0.73 16.55
CA GLY A 273 -2.63 -0.45 16.64
C GLY A 273 -3.39 -1.68 16.18
N ALA A 274 -2.93 -2.34 15.13
CA ALA A 274 -3.49 -3.60 14.68
C ALA A 274 -2.67 -4.76 15.24
N THR A 275 -3.34 -5.70 15.93
CA THR A 275 -2.68 -6.92 16.40
C THR A 275 -2.20 -7.75 15.21
N LEU A 276 -1.04 -8.39 15.33
CA LEU A 276 -0.55 -9.36 14.34
C LEU A 276 -1.57 -10.50 14.17
N THR A 277 -1.78 -10.95 12.94
CA THR A 277 -2.70 -12.05 12.61
C THR A 277 -2.15 -13.40 13.04
N PRO A 278 -2.98 -14.44 13.20
CA PRO A 278 -2.50 -15.77 13.57
C PRO A 278 -1.67 -16.38 12.43
N PHE A 279 -0.59 -17.09 12.76
CA PHE A 279 0.36 -17.62 11.76
C PHE A 279 0.77 -19.08 11.98
N LYS A 280 0.09 -19.83 12.84
CA LYS A 280 0.37 -21.25 13.08
C LYS A 280 0.20 -22.06 11.82
N GLY A 281 1.28 -22.75 11.44
CA GLY A 281 1.39 -23.50 10.20
C GLY A 281 2.13 -22.76 9.08
N ALA A 282 2.36 -21.45 9.22
CA ALA A 282 3.14 -20.69 8.24
C ALA A 282 4.55 -21.26 8.11
N GLN A 283 5.18 -21.05 6.95
CA GLN A 283 6.50 -21.60 6.65
C GLN A 283 7.57 -21.22 7.68
N TYR A 284 7.44 -20.03 8.30
CA TYR A 284 8.35 -19.52 9.31
C TYR A 284 7.82 -19.60 10.76
N TYR A 285 6.75 -20.39 10.98
CA TYR A 285 6.18 -20.60 12.30
C TYR A 285 7.09 -21.41 13.22
N ASN A 286 7.14 -21.00 14.48
CA ASN A 286 7.54 -21.86 15.60
C ASN A 286 6.98 -21.31 16.92
N GLU A 287 6.96 -22.15 17.95
CA GLU A 287 6.47 -21.83 19.30
C GLU A 287 7.11 -20.57 19.90
N ARG A 288 8.41 -20.34 19.69
CA ARG A 288 9.09 -19.13 20.19
C ARG A 288 8.58 -17.87 19.49
N GLY A 289 8.31 -17.96 18.20
CA GLY A 289 7.70 -16.89 17.42
C GLY A 289 6.28 -16.58 17.89
N GLU A 290 5.47 -17.61 18.13
CA GLU A 290 4.10 -17.45 18.67
C GLU A 290 4.12 -16.75 20.03
N ASN A 291 4.99 -17.19 20.94
CA ASN A 291 5.15 -16.52 22.24
C ASN A 291 5.52 -15.04 22.12
N LYS A 292 6.33 -14.65 21.12
CA LYS A 292 6.64 -13.23 20.85
C LYS A 292 5.43 -12.50 20.27
N ARG A 293 4.71 -13.13 19.35
CA ARG A 293 3.50 -12.57 18.72
C ARG A 293 2.43 -12.29 19.78
N ASP A 294 2.17 -13.25 20.64
CA ASP A 294 1.22 -13.13 21.75
C ASP A 294 1.59 -12.01 22.71
N ALA A 295 2.85 -11.95 23.14
CA ALA A 295 3.31 -10.89 24.04
C ALA A 295 3.21 -9.49 23.41
N LEU A 296 3.53 -9.36 22.11
CA LEU A 296 3.38 -8.10 21.39
C LEU A 296 1.90 -7.74 21.22
N ASN A 297 1.04 -8.70 20.87
CA ASN A 297 -0.40 -8.49 20.72
C ASN A 297 -1.07 -8.13 22.05
N ASP A 298 -0.66 -8.72 23.17
CA ASP A 298 -1.13 -8.36 24.50
C ASP A 298 -0.78 -6.91 24.84
N TRP A 299 0.46 -6.48 24.57
CA TRP A 299 0.85 -5.08 24.73
C TRP A 299 0.05 -4.14 23.82
N ILE A 300 -0.17 -4.48 22.55
CA ILE A 300 -1.00 -3.67 21.62
C ILE A 300 -2.41 -3.48 22.19
N ARG A 301 -3.00 -4.52 22.79
CA ARG A 301 -4.35 -4.47 23.35
C ARG A 301 -4.48 -3.70 24.65
N THR A 302 -3.46 -3.73 25.51
CA THR A 302 -3.61 -3.38 26.93
C THR A 302 -2.76 -2.19 27.38
N SER A 303 -1.83 -1.71 26.55
CA SER A 303 -0.89 -0.65 26.94
C SER A 303 -1.49 0.76 27.01
N ASP A 304 -2.65 0.98 26.39
CA ASP A 304 -3.26 2.30 26.18
C ASP A 304 -2.36 3.29 25.42
N GLU A 305 -1.35 2.81 24.69
CA GLU A 305 -0.44 3.66 23.92
C GLU A 305 -0.99 4.03 22.53
N PHE A 306 -2.00 3.31 22.07
CA PHE A 306 -2.69 3.57 20.80
C PHE A 306 -4.00 4.33 21.02
N ASP A 307 -4.40 5.14 20.04
CA ASP A 307 -5.69 5.85 20.06
C ASP A 307 -6.89 4.90 19.84
N GLY A 308 -6.61 3.69 19.35
CA GLY A 308 -7.57 2.60 19.21
C GLY A 308 -6.87 1.30 18.83
N VAL A 309 -7.55 0.17 18.99
CA VAL A 309 -7.02 -1.16 18.70
C VAL A 309 -7.90 -1.86 17.66
N LEU A 310 -7.25 -2.40 16.63
CA LEU A 310 -7.87 -3.28 15.63
C LEU A 310 -7.41 -4.72 15.91
N ASP A 311 -8.27 -5.52 16.54
CA ASP A 311 -7.94 -6.88 16.98
C ASP A 311 -8.08 -7.91 15.83
N LEU A 312 -7.18 -7.83 14.85
CA LEU A 312 -7.14 -8.72 13.68
C LEU A 312 -6.80 -10.17 14.03
N ASP A 313 -6.08 -10.38 15.13
CA ASP A 313 -5.78 -11.70 15.66
C ASP A 313 -7.08 -12.45 15.93
N ARG A 314 -8.00 -11.83 16.69
CA ARG A 314 -9.32 -12.41 16.95
C ARG A 314 -10.23 -12.40 15.73
N ALA A 315 -10.16 -11.38 14.88
CA ALA A 315 -11.02 -11.28 13.70
C ALA A 315 -10.78 -12.41 12.69
N LEU A 316 -9.54 -12.92 12.62
CA LEU A 316 -9.15 -13.92 11.63
C LEU A 316 -8.84 -15.31 12.20
N ALA A 317 -8.83 -15.47 13.52
CA ALA A 317 -8.55 -16.74 14.18
C ALA A 317 -9.55 -17.86 13.83
N ASP A 318 -9.03 -19.08 13.69
CA ASP A 318 -9.84 -20.28 13.65
C ASP A 318 -10.54 -20.47 15.02
N PRO A 319 -11.86 -20.70 15.07
CA PRO A 319 -12.57 -20.93 16.32
C PRO A 319 -12.06 -22.15 17.12
N ALA A 320 -11.43 -23.12 16.46
CA ALA A 320 -10.90 -24.33 17.08
C ALA A 320 -9.42 -24.21 17.52
N ASP A 321 -8.66 -23.29 16.93
CA ASP A 321 -7.24 -23.06 17.24
C ASP A 321 -6.89 -21.58 16.98
N ARG A 322 -6.81 -20.79 18.05
CA ARG A 322 -6.71 -19.32 17.93
C ARG A 322 -5.42 -18.84 17.30
N ASP A 323 -4.37 -19.66 17.32
CA ASP A 323 -3.06 -19.33 16.75
C ASP A 323 -3.05 -19.55 15.23
N ARG A 324 -4.10 -20.19 14.68
CA ARG A 324 -4.23 -20.51 13.26
C ARG A 324 -5.19 -19.55 12.57
N LEU A 325 -4.83 -19.15 11.35
CA LEU A 325 -5.73 -18.42 10.46
C LEU A 325 -6.92 -19.30 10.08
N ALA A 326 -8.14 -18.81 10.26
CA ALA A 326 -9.34 -19.56 9.91
C ALA A 326 -9.29 -19.97 8.43
N ALA A 327 -9.63 -21.23 8.13
CA ALA A 327 -9.52 -21.76 6.77
C ALA A 327 -10.34 -20.97 5.73
N ALA A 328 -11.42 -20.30 6.15
CA ALA A 328 -12.21 -19.42 5.28
C ALA A 328 -11.45 -18.16 4.82
N TYR A 329 -10.45 -17.73 5.59
CA TYR A 329 -9.66 -16.52 5.36
C TYR A 329 -8.26 -16.79 4.85
N ASP A 330 -7.82 -18.04 4.83
CA ASP A 330 -6.46 -18.44 4.46
C ASP A 330 -6.34 -18.70 2.95
N ILE A 331 -5.22 -18.29 2.34
CA ILE A 331 -4.87 -18.71 0.96
C ILE A 331 -4.27 -20.13 0.91
N GLY A 332 -4.01 -20.72 2.07
CA GLY A 332 -3.41 -22.03 2.26
C GLY A 332 -1.94 -21.99 2.69
N ASP A 333 -1.37 -20.80 2.90
CA ASP A 333 0.00 -20.64 3.42
C ASP A 333 0.03 -20.36 4.93
N HIS A 334 -1.14 -20.28 5.55
CA HIS A 334 -1.33 -20.10 6.99
C HIS A 334 -0.78 -18.77 7.52
N LEU A 335 -0.62 -17.77 6.66
CA LEU A 335 -0.12 -16.44 7.01
C LEU A 335 -0.94 -15.33 6.35
N HIS A 336 -1.19 -15.45 5.05
CA HIS A 336 -1.79 -14.38 4.27
C HIS A 336 -3.30 -14.56 4.11
N PRO A 337 -4.08 -13.49 4.34
CA PRO A 337 -5.49 -13.50 4.05
C PRO A 337 -5.79 -13.66 2.55
N ASN A 338 -6.88 -14.35 2.24
CA ASN A 338 -7.55 -14.30 0.94
C ASN A 338 -8.54 -13.11 0.91
N ASP A 339 -9.26 -12.91 -0.21
CA ASP A 339 -10.26 -11.85 -0.36
C ASP A 339 -11.31 -11.80 0.79
N ALA A 340 -11.75 -12.97 1.29
CA ALA A 340 -12.71 -13.01 2.39
C ALA A 340 -12.07 -12.59 3.73
N GLY A 341 -10.81 -12.97 3.96
CA GLY A 341 -10.03 -12.52 5.11
C GLY A 341 -9.76 -11.02 5.08
N TYR A 342 -9.41 -10.45 3.92
CA TYR A 342 -9.24 -9.00 3.79
C TYR A 342 -10.52 -8.22 4.01
N ARG A 343 -11.67 -8.74 3.57
CA ARG A 343 -12.97 -8.16 3.92
C ARG A 343 -13.24 -8.23 5.42
N ALA A 344 -12.95 -9.36 6.07
CA ALA A 344 -13.10 -9.48 7.53
C ALA A 344 -12.21 -8.49 8.30
N MET A 345 -10.97 -8.27 7.85
CA MET A 345 -10.09 -7.23 8.40
C MET A 345 -10.70 -5.83 8.27
N ALA A 346 -11.22 -5.50 7.08
CA ALA A 346 -11.86 -4.22 6.85
C ALA A 346 -13.11 -4.07 7.71
N ASP A 347 -13.94 -5.10 7.84
CA ASP A 347 -15.17 -5.10 8.65
C ASP A 347 -14.92 -4.91 10.15
N ALA A 348 -13.78 -5.39 10.66
CA ALA A 348 -13.37 -5.19 12.04
C ALA A 348 -13.02 -3.73 12.38
N VAL A 349 -12.79 -2.87 11.38
CA VAL A 349 -12.52 -1.45 11.59
C VAL A 349 -13.80 -0.71 11.98
N ASP A 350 -13.78 0.00 13.10
CA ASP A 350 -14.83 0.95 13.46
C ASP A 350 -14.67 2.26 12.67
N ILE A 351 -15.39 2.37 11.56
CA ILE A 351 -15.37 3.56 10.68
C ILE A 351 -16.01 4.81 11.29
N ASP A 352 -16.77 4.68 12.39
CA ASP A 352 -17.31 5.81 13.14
C ASP A 352 -16.29 6.37 14.14
N GLY A 353 -15.47 5.50 14.72
CA GLY A 353 -14.39 5.86 15.64
C GLY A 353 -13.13 6.44 14.98
N LEU A 354 -12.91 6.15 13.69
CA LEU A 354 -11.77 6.67 12.90
C LEU A 354 -11.77 8.19 12.73
#